data_AF-A0A4R5YAK2-F1
#
_entry.id   AF-A0A4R5YAK2-F1
#
_cell.length_a   1.000
_cell.length_b   1.000
_cell.length_c   1.000
_cell.angle_alpha   90.00
_cell.angle_beta   90.00
_cell.angle_gamma   90.00
#
_symmetry.space_group_name_H-M   'P 1'
#
loop_
_entity.id
_entity.type
_entity.pdbx_description
1 polymer ?
#
loop_
_entity_poly.entity_id
_entity_poly.type
_entity_poly.pdbx_seq_one_letter_code
_entity_poly.pdbx_strand_id
1 'polypeptide(L)'
;MNISERRTLVLHRVLAERLDAAALASWTPRILANLDRLDSGVQGRPHVQNLARCRCLVEAGDVEGIRAVLVSNEADGIAMREVSPMAGILTETERLATLNSIRRF
;
A
#
# COMPACT_ATOMS: atom_id res chain seq x y z
N MET A 1 -0.48 6.70 17.16
CA MET A 1 0.17 5.85 16.14
C MET A 1 1.25 5.00 16.80
N ASN A 2 1.16 3.68 16.71
CA ASN A 2 2.17 2.76 17.28
C ASN A 2 3.40 2.59 16.35
N ILE A 3 4.44 1.87 16.80
CA ILE A 3 5.68 1.70 16.01
C ILE A 3 5.47 0.93 14.70
N SER A 4 4.55 -0.03 14.68
CA SER A 4 4.23 -0.82 13.49
C SER A 4 3.48 0.01 12.45
N GLU A 5 2.54 0.85 12.89
CA GLU A 5 1.84 1.81 12.03
C GLU A 5 2.82 2.84 11.45
N ARG A 6 3.72 3.40 12.27
CA ARG A 6 4.76 4.34 11.81
C ARG A 6 5.68 3.72 10.77
N ARG A 7 6.11 2.47 10.99
CA ARG A 7 6.94 1.72 10.02
C ARG A 7 6.21 1.51 8.70
N THR A 8 4.95 1.09 8.77
CA THR A 8 4.10 0.86 7.59
C THR A 8 3.90 2.16 6.81
N LEU A 9 3.61 3.27 7.50
CA LEU A 9 3.44 4.59 6.89
C LEU A 9 4.69 5.05 6.13
N VAL A 10 5.89 4.90 6.71
CA VAL A 10 7.12 5.33 6.02
C VAL A 10 7.41 4.47 4.79
N LEU A 11 7.15 3.16 4.83
CA LEU A 11 7.24 2.30 3.64
C LEU A 11 6.27 2.77 2.54
N HIS A 12 5.04 3.12 2.91
CA HIS A 12 4.02 3.58 1.97
C HIS A 12 4.35 4.96 1.39
N ARG A 13 5.03 5.84 2.15
CA ARG A 13 5.52 7.13 1.63
C ARG A 13 6.58 6.95 0.53
N VAL A 14 7.54 6.04 0.72
CA VAL A 14 8.54 5.74 -0.32
C VAL A 14 7.89 5.19 -1.59
N LEU A 15 6.87 4.34 -1.44
CA LEU A 15 6.09 3.86 -2.59
C LEU A 15 5.34 4.99 -3.29
N ALA A 16 4.67 5.85 -2.53
CA ALA A 16 3.95 7.01 -3.05
C ALA A 16 4.89 7.95 -3.80
N GLU A 17 6.07 8.26 -3.27
CA GLU A 17 7.08 9.10 -3.92
C GLU A 17 7.49 8.58 -5.30
N ARG A 18 7.53 7.26 -5.48
CA ARG A 18 7.93 6.59 -6.73
C ARG A 18 6.76 6.25 -7.64
N LEU A 19 5.53 6.51 -7.21
CA LEU A 19 4.33 6.11 -7.94
C LEU A 19 4.01 7.13 -9.04
N ASP A 20 4.25 6.76 -10.29
CA ASP A 20 3.71 7.42 -11.47
C ASP A 20 2.94 6.40 -12.33
N ALA A 21 2.43 6.83 -13.49
CA ALA A 21 1.68 5.95 -14.38
C ALA A 21 2.51 4.75 -14.91
N ALA A 22 3.81 4.95 -15.16
CA ALA A 22 4.68 3.89 -15.65
C ALA A 22 5.02 2.89 -14.55
N ALA A 23 5.34 3.38 -13.36
CA ALA A 23 5.54 2.58 -12.16
C ALA A 23 4.29 1.77 -11.84
N LEU A 24 3.11 2.39 -11.83
CA LEU A 24 1.84 1.70 -11.60
C LEU A 24 1.63 0.57 -12.61
N ALA A 25 1.76 0.84 -13.91
CA ALA A 25 1.63 -0.18 -14.94
C ALA A 25 2.61 -1.35 -14.73
N SER A 26 3.85 -1.06 -14.33
CA SER A 26 4.86 -2.09 -14.04
C SER A 26 4.53 -2.91 -12.78
N TRP A 27 3.89 -2.30 -11.78
CA TRP A 27 3.55 -2.92 -10.50
C TRP A 27 2.23 -3.68 -10.54
N THR A 28 1.31 -3.32 -11.45
CA THR A 28 -0.04 -3.87 -11.56
C THR A 28 -0.08 -5.40 -11.51
N PRO A 29 0.74 -6.17 -12.25
CA PRO A 29 0.70 -7.63 -12.17
C PRO A 29 0.93 -8.17 -10.75
N ARG A 30 1.88 -7.56 -10.01
CA ARG A 30 2.19 -7.95 -8.64
C ARG A 30 1.11 -7.49 -7.66
N ILE A 31 0.57 -6.29 -7.87
CA ILE A 31 -0.51 -5.71 -7.06
C ILE A 31 -1.78 -6.57 -7.17
N LEU A 32 -2.17 -6.97 -8.39
CA LEU A 32 -3.35 -7.82 -8.61
C LEU A 32 -3.18 -9.19 -7.95
N ALA A 33 -2.01 -9.83 -8.09
CA ALA A 33 -1.74 -11.10 -7.41
C ALA A 33 -1.79 -10.97 -5.88
N ASN A 34 -1.37 -9.83 -5.32
CA ASN A 34 -1.50 -9.56 -3.89
C ASN A 34 -2.96 -9.35 -3.48
N LEU A 35 -3.76 -8.66 -4.29
CA LEU A 35 -5.20 -8.48 -4.05
C LEU A 35 -5.92 -9.83 -4.04
N ASP A 36 -5.66 -10.71 -5.00
CA ASP A 36 -6.25 -12.05 -5.05
C ASP A 36 -5.90 -12.88 -3.80
N ARG A 37 -4.64 -12.81 -3.37
CA ARG A 37 -4.18 -13.48 -2.14
C ARG A 37 -4.86 -12.92 -0.90
N LEU A 38 -5.01 -11.60 -0.80
CA LEU A 38 -5.67 -10.96 0.34
C LEU A 38 -7.17 -11.28 0.38
N ASP A 39 -7.83 -11.30 -0.77
CA ASP A 39 -9.26 -11.62 -0.89
C ASP A 39 -9.58 -13.02 -0.35
N SER A 40 -8.67 -13.98 -0.54
CA SER A 40 -8.81 -15.34 0.01
C SER A 40 -8.67 -15.45 1.53
N GLY A 41 -8.03 -14.47 2.19
CA GLY A 41 -7.63 -14.55 3.60
C GLY A 41 -8.29 -13.52 4.52
N VAL A 42 -8.89 -12.47 3.96
CA VAL A 42 -9.50 -11.39 4.72
C VAL A 42 -10.93 -11.75 5.11
N GLN A 43 -11.28 -11.51 6.38
CA GLN A 43 -12.62 -11.70 6.91
C GLN A 43 -13.16 -10.37 7.45
N GLY A 44 -14.45 -10.11 7.24
CA GLY A 44 -15.14 -8.91 7.73
C GLY A 44 -15.44 -7.88 6.65
N ARG A 45 -16.66 -7.32 6.70
CA ARG A 45 -17.18 -6.38 5.69
C ARG A 45 -16.28 -5.15 5.42
N PRO A 46 -15.65 -4.51 6.43
CA PRO A 46 -14.81 -3.33 6.18
C PRO A 46 -13.58 -3.65 5.32
N HIS A 47 -12.88 -4.74 5.63
CA HIS A 47 -11.67 -5.11 4.89
C HIS A 47 -11.96 -5.57 3.46
N VAL A 48 -13.08 -6.28 3.24
CA VAL A 48 -13.53 -6.67 1.88
C VAL A 48 -13.86 -5.42 1.05
N GLN A 49 -14.56 -4.43 1.62
CA GLN A 49 -14.85 -3.17 0.92
C GLN A 49 -13.57 -2.39 0.60
N ASN A 50 -12.62 -2.35 1.53
CA ASN A 50 -11.34 -1.68 1.31
C ASN A 50 -10.52 -2.38 0.22
N LEU A 51 -10.51 -3.72 0.17
CA LEU A 51 -9.88 -4.48 -0.90
C LEU A 51 -10.52 -4.19 -2.26
N ALA A 52 -11.86 -4.18 -2.32
CA ALA A 52 -12.58 -3.84 -3.54
C ALA A 52 -12.24 -2.42 -4.02
N ARG A 53 -12.16 -1.45 -3.11
CA ARG A 53 -11.76 -0.08 -3.42
C ARG A 53 -10.31 -0.01 -3.92
N CYS A 54 -9.38 -0.71 -3.28
CA CYS A 54 -8.00 -0.83 -3.75
C CYS A 54 -7.94 -1.39 -5.19
N ARG A 55 -8.71 -2.45 -5.47
CA ARG A 55 -8.81 -3.05 -6.80
C ARG A 55 -9.32 -2.04 -7.83
N CYS A 56 -10.40 -1.33 -7.54
CA CYS A 56 -10.95 -0.31 -8.44
C CYS A 56 -9.91 0.77 -8.80
N LEU A 57 -9.14 1.25 -7.81
CA LEU A 57 -8.10 2.26 -8.06
C LEU A 57 -6.99 1.74 -8.99
N VAL A 58 -6.56 0.50 -8.78
CA VAL A 58 -5.50 -0.14 -9.58
C VAL A 58 -5.97 -0.41 -11.01
N GLU A 59 -7.17 -0.97 -11.17
CA GLU A 59 -7.75 -1.28 -12.48
C GLU A 59 -8.09 -0.01 -13.28
N ALA A 60 -8.46 1.07 -12.60
CA ALA A 60 -8.66 2.38 -13.22
C ALA A 60 -7.35 3.11 -13.57
N GLY A 61 -6.20 2.62 -13.11
CA GLY A 61 -4.92 3.33 -13.25
C GLY A 61 -4.87 4.65 -12.46
N ASP A 62 -5.65 4.76 -11.38
CA ASP A 62 -5.80 5.99 -10.59
C ASP A 62 -4.59 6.21 -9.66
N VAL A 63 -3.52 6.77 -10.24
CA VAL A 63 -2.27 7.09 -9.54
C VAL A 63 -2.50 7.98 -8.32
N GLU A 64 -3.33 9.01 -8.46
CA GLU A 64 -3.57 9.97 -7.38
C GLU A 64 -4.41 9.36 -6.25
N GLY A 65 -5.44 8.58 -6.58
CA GLY A 65 -6.23 7.85 -5.59
C GLY A 65 -5.40 6.83 -4.82
N ILE A 66 -4.49 6.10 -5.49
CA ILE A 66 -3.57 5.18 -4.81
C ILE A 66 -2.62 5.98 -3.92
N ARG A 67 -2.00 7.06 -4.42
CA ARG A 67 -1.08 7.91 -3.66
C ARG A 67 -1.74 8.43 -2.38
N ALA A 68 -2.99 8.91 -2.48
CA ALA A 68 -3.77 9.40 -1.34
C ALA A 68 -3.94 8.32 -0.25
N VAL A 69 -4.30 7.10 -0.64
CA VAL A 69 -4.41 5.97 0.31
C VAL A 69 -3.08 5.67 1.00
N LEU A 70 -1.98 5.61 0.23
CA LEU A 70 -0.66 5.27 0.77
C LEU A 70 -0.19 6.25 1.86
N VAL A 71 -0.50 7.55 1.73
CA VAL A 71 0.04 8.59 2.64
C VAL A 71 -0.96 9.14 3.66
N SER A 72 -2.24 8.76 3.59
CA SER A 72 -3.31 9.33 4.42
C SER A 72 -3.07 9.14 5.92
N ASN A 73 -3.41 10.14 6.75
CA ASN A 73 -3.41 9.99 8.21
C ASN A 73 -4.84 9.91 8.78
N GLU A 74 -5.84 9.83 7.92
CA GLU A 74 -7.25 9.72 8.30
C GLU A 74 -7.64 8.27 8.54
N ALA A 75 -8.67 8.05 9.35
CA ALA A 75 -9.11 6.71 9.75
C ALA A 75 -9.42 5.80 8.54
N ASP A 76 -10.08 6.34 7.51
CA ASP A 76 -10.37 5.61 6.27
C ASP A 76 -9.09 5.18 5.54
N GLY A 77 -8.13 6.09 5.39
CA GLY A 77 -6.84 5.79 4.75
C GLY A 77 -5.97 4.83 5.57
N ILE A 78 -6.04 4.90 6.89
CA ILE A 78 -5.39 3.92 7.78
C ILE A 78 -6.00 2.54 7.55
N ALA A 79 -7.33 2.41 7.56
CA ALA A 79 -8.02 1.15 7.33
C ALA A 79 -7.77 0.58 5.92
N MET A 80 -7.62 1.45 4.91
CA MET A 80 -7.23 1.04 3.56
C MET A 80 -5.80 0.49 3.51
N ARG A 81 -4.85 1.09 4.24
CA ARG A 81 -3.46 0.60 4.30
C ARG A 81 -3.31 -0.77 4.96
N GLU A 82 -4.19 -1.14 5.88
CA GLU A 82 -4.19 -2.46 6.50
C GLU A 82 -4.37 -3.58 5.47
N VAL A 83 -5.06 -3.29 4.36
CA VAL A 83 -5.28 -4.21 3.24
C VAL A 83 -4.52 -3.80 1.97
N SER A 84 -3.45 -3.00 2.12
CA SER A 84 -2.67 -2.50 1.00
C SER A 84 -2.03 -3.65 0.19
N PRO A 85 -2.22 -3.68 -1.15
CA PRO A 85 -1.66 -4.73 -2.01
C PRO A 85 -0.20 -4.48 -2.41
N MET A 86 0.52 -3.58 -1.73
CA MET A 86 1.88 -3.17 -2.11
C MET A 86 2.99 -4.11 -1.61
N ALA A 87 2.63 -5.27 -1.05
CA ALA A 87 3.60 -6.22 -0.51
C ALA A 87 4.59 -6.72 -1.59
N GLY A 88 5.89 -6.54 -1.33
CA GLY A 88 6.95 -6.97 -2.24
C GLY A 88 7.14 -6.09 -3.48
N ILE A 89 6.57 -4.88 -3.52
CA ILE A 89 6.94 -3.87 -4.52
C ILE A 89 8.32 -3.28 -4.21
N LEU A 90 8.58 -2.97 -2.93
CA LEU A 90 9.94 -2.68 -2.48
C LEU A 90 10.73 -3.98 -2.40
N THR A 91 11.95 -3.95 -2.91
CA THR A 91 12.92 -5.01 -2.66
C THR A 91 13.24 -5.08 -1.17
N GLU A 92 13.76 -6.23 -0.71
CA GLU A 92 14.13 -6.38 0.70
C GLU A 92 15.19 -5.34 1.13
N THR A 93 16.15 -5.04 0.26
CA THR A 93 17.17 -4.01 0.51
C THR A 93 16.55 -2.62 0.67
N GLU A 94 15.64 -2.22 -0.23
CA GLU A 94 14.94 -0.93 -0.12
C GLU A 94 14.08 -0.88 1.14
N ARG A 95 13.33 -1.95 1.44
CA ARG A 95 12.50 -2.06 2.64
C ARG A 95 13.34 -1.88 3.91
N LEU A 96 14.49 -2.56 4.01
CA LEU A 96 15.39 -2.46 5.16
C LEU A 96 16.04 -1.07 5.26
N ALA A 97 16.46 -0.48 4.15
CA ALA A 97 17.00 0.88 4.12
C ALA A 97 15.99 1.90 4.64
N THR A 98 14.73 1.81 4.16
CA THR A 98 13.63 2.66 4.62
C THR A 98 13.36 2.48 6.12
N LEU A 99 13.26 1.24 6.62
CA LEU A 99 13.01 0.99 8.04
C LEU A 99 14.15 1.47 8.94
N ASN A 100 15.40 1.37 8.48
CA ASN A 100 16.57 1.85 9.21
C ASN A 100 16.64 3.38 9.27
N SER A 101 16.09 4.09 8.29
CA SER A 101 16.00 5.57 8.34
C SER A 101 15.18 6.06 9.54
N ILE A 102 14.18 5.30 9.98
CA ILE A 102 13.32 5.64 11.12
C ILE A 102 14.05 5.52 12.46
N ARG A 103 15.04 4.62 12.55
CA ARG A 103 15.84 4.39 13.78
C ARG A 103 16.91 5.45 14.02
N ARG A 104 17.20 6.29 13.01
CA ARG A 104 18.21 7.34 13.09
C ARG A 104 17.67 8.69 13.59
N PHE A 105 16.40 8.72 14.01
CA PHE A 105 15.71 9.86 14.62
C PHE A 105 15.02 9.42 15.91
#